data_AF-A0A1F3SFC6-F1
#
_entry.id   AF-A0A1F3SFC6-F1
#
_cell.length_a   1.000
_cell.length_b   1.000
_cell.length_c   1.000
_cell.angle_alpha   90.00
_cell.angle_beta   90.00
_cell.angle_gamma   90.00
#
_symmetry.space_group_name_H-M   'P 1'
#
loop_
_entity.id
_entity.type
_entity.pdbx_description
1 polymer ?
#
loop_
_entity_poly.entity_id
_entity_poly.type
_entity_poly.pdbx_seq_one_letter_code
_entity_poly.pdbx_strand_id
1 'polypeptide(L)'
;MLRNSMRAVLHVFFVFTFLLAVVWACTSTKQNSGSGNNRRALDAYYIPSDVVKYLLPEVPTWANISLSGSCHRQESIRYFDVKEVNGSYSVSYFDILEAQINFNQEKQNVLRVARLAPDMPADSVSGLPPRQEELLFYQALDRAQAKFYSFKVPTFKRINLLWIDSLLVWTEKIPTLQPRVAKILLNHDWAVSGHPVIFSFCLTSLDLEKILEQEKVADHNIRVLGSEAMSPYRPDLQMGTGAKLYLEGFFAKEQELHLYSRGKKWPLELEGQATIHDF
;
A
#
# COMPACT_ATOMS: atom_id res chain seq x y z
N MET A 1 86.94 -0.48 22.25
CA MET A 1 85.70 0.32 22.21
C MET A 1 84.76 0.01 21.04
N LEU A 2 85.24 -0.42 19.87
CA LEU A 2 84.40 -0.67 18.68
C LEU A 2 83.40 -1.86 18.80
N ARG A 3 83.66 -2.82 19.68
CA ARG A 3 82.83 -4.05 19.80
C ARG A 3 81.49 -3.83 20.51
N ASN A 4 81.38 -2.82 21.38
CA ASN A 4 80.13 -2.50 22.07
C ASN A 4 79.20 -1.64 21.20
N SER A 5 79.76 -0.81 20.32
CA SER A 5 78.98 -0.02 19.37
C SER A 5 78.24 -0.91 18.36
N MET A 6 78.90 -1.98 17.89
CA MET A 6 78.30 -2.91 16.93
C MET A 6 77.11 -3.70 17.49
N ARG A 7 77.11 -4.02 18.80
CA ARG A 7 75.98 -4.68 19.46
C ARG A 7 74.78 -3.76 19.63
N ALA A 8 75.01 -2.48 19.93
CA ALA A 8 73.94 -1.50 20.05
C ALA A 8 73.23 -1.26 18.70
N VAL A 9 73.99 -1.16 17.61
CA VAL A 9 73.44 -1.01 16.26
C VAL A 9 72.63 -2.24 15.84
N LEU A 10 73.10 -3.44 16.18
CA LEU A 10 72.38 -4.68 15.86
C LEU A 10 71.04 -4.78 16.61
N HIS A 11 70.99 -4.38 17.88
CA HIS A 11 69.75 -4.37 18.66
C HIS A 11 68.73 -3.35 18.16
N VAL A 12 69.17 -2.15 17.79
CA VAL A 12 68.29 -1.12 17.20
C VAL A 12 67.72 -1.60 15.87
N PHE A 13 68.55 -2.24 15.03
CA PHE A 13 68.10 -2.76 13.74
C PHE A 13 67.08 -3.90 13.92
N PHE A 14 67.28 -4.78 14.90
CA PHE A 14 66.37 -5.90 15.19
C PHE A 14 65.03 -5.43 15.76
N VAL A 15 65.04 -4.43 16.65
CA VAL A 15 63.80 -3.83 17.19
C VAL A 15 63.02 -3.11 16.09
N PHE A 16 63.71 -2.39 15.20
CA PHE A 16 63.06 -1.67 14.09
C PHE A 16 62.45 -2.62 13.05
N THR A 17 63.14 -3.73 12.71
CA THR A 17 62.58 -4.76 11.82
C THR A 17 61.43 -5.52 12.47
N PHE A 18 61.47 -5.77 13.77
CA PHE A 18 60.35 -6.37 14.50
C PHE A 18 59.12 -5.46 14.53
N LEU A 19 59.31 -4.15 14.76
CA LEU A 19 58.22 -3.16 14.71
C LEU A 19 57.60 -3.05 13.32
N LEU A 20 58.42 -3.04 12.26
CA LEU A 20 57.93 -3.06 10.88
C LEU A 20 57.12 -4.32 10.55
N ALA A 21 57.53 -5.48 11.05
CA ALA A 21 56.80 -6.74 10.86
C ALA A 21 55.43 -6.75 11.56
N VAL A 22 55.33 -6.17 12.77
CA VAL A 22 54.06 -6.06 13.50
C VAL A 22 53.10 -5.08 12.82
N VAL A 23 53.60 -3.96 12.27
CA VAL A 23 52.75 -3.01 11.54
C VAL A 23 52.25 -3.59 10.22
N TRP A 24 53.07 -4.37 9.51
CA TRP A 24 52.65 -5.08 8.28
C TRP A 24 51.60 -6.17 8.56
N ALA A 25 51.67 -6.85 9.71
CA ALA A 25 50.70 -7.87 10.10
C ALA A 25 49.28 -7.30 10.37
N CYS A 26 49.15 -6.00 10.64
CA CYS A 26 47.85 -5.35 10.82
C CYS A 26 47.22 -4.80 9.53
N THR A 27 47.96 -4.74 8.41
CA THR A 27 47.46 -4.14 7.16
C THR A 27 46.83 -5.13 6.16
N SER A 28 46.70 -6.42 6.50
CA SER A 28 46.12 -7.41 5.59
C SER A 28 45.06 -8.32 6.22
N THR A 29 43.99 -7.73 6.76
CA THR A 29 42.68 -8.37 6.60
C THR A 29 42.14 -8.00 5.23
N LYS A 30 42.62 -8.71 4.18
CA LYS A 30 41.86 -8.83 2.94
C LYS A 30 40.52 -9.45 3.33
N GLN A 31 39.45 -8.66 3.22
CA GLN A 31 38.09 -9.17 3.26
C GLN A 31 37.94 -10.06 2.01
N ASN A 32 38.28 -11.33 2.16
CA ASN A 32 38.05 -12.36 1.15
C ASN A 32 36.53 -12.52 1.01
N SER A 33 35.94 -11.71 0.14
CA SER A 33 34.69 -12.02 -0.54
C SER A 33 34.95 -13.21 -1.46
N GLY A 34 34.92 -14.42 -0.92
CA GLY A 34 35.04 -15.63 -1.75
C GLY A 34 35.75 -16.82 -1.09
N SER A 35 35.17 -17.38 -0.02
CA SER A 35 35.12 -18.83 0.14
C SER A 35 34.07 -19.26 1.18
N GLY A 36 33.06 -19.99 0.71
CA GLY A 36 32.45 -21.14 1.40
C GLY A 36 31.58 -20.96 2.63
N ASN A 37 31.67 -19.86 3.38
CA ASN A 37 30.77 -19.58 4.49
C ASN A 37 30.04 -18.27 4.21
N ASN A 38 28.90 -18.38 3.51
CA ASN A 38 27.86 -17.37 3.62
C ASN A 38 27.62 -17.17 5.12
N ARG A 39 28.05 -16.02 5.66
CA ARG A 39 27.37 -15.43 6.81
C ARG A 39 25.93 -15.30 6.34
N ARG A 40 25.13 -16.33 6.62
CA ARG A 40 23.69 -16.29 6.45
C ARG A 40 23.30 -15.02 7.19
N ALA A 41 22.80 -14.03 6.46
CA ALA A 41 22.26 -12.83 7.07
C ALA A 41 21.36 -13.31 8.21
N LEU A 42 21.62 -12.88 9.45
CA LEU A 42 20.74 -13.26 10.55
C LEU A 42 19.31 -12.76 10.29
N ASP A 43 19.17 -11.76 9.42
CA ASP A 43 17.92 -11.28 8.82
C ASP A 43 17.17 -12.34 7.99
N ALA A 44 17.84 -13.44 7.60
CA ALA A 44 17.23 -14.58 6.90
C ALA A 44 16.70 -15.66 7.86
N TYR A 45 16.96 -15.57 9.16
CA TYR A 45 16.19 -16.32 10.15
C TYR A 45 14.91 -15.56 10.42
N TYR A 46 13.92 -15.85 9.57
CA TYR A 46 12.54 -15.40 9.69
C TYR A 46 12.02 -15.72 11.10
N ILE A 47 12.07 -14.73 12.00
CA ILE A 47 11.17 -14.69 13.15
C ILE A 47 9.88 -14.16 12.55
N PRO A 48 8.82 -14.98 12.40
CA PRO A 48 7.54 -14.45 11.96
C PRO A 48 7.16 -13.31 12.90
N SER A 49 6.93 -12.11 12.35
CA SER A 49 6.27 -11.07 13.13
C SER A 49 4.87 -11.59 13.45
N ASP A 50 4.38 -11.30 14.66
CA ASP A 50 3.02 -11.69 15.06
C ASP A 50 1.94 -11.08 14.15
N VAL A 51 2.31 -10.11 13.31
CA VAL A 51 1.44 -9.46 12.33
C VAL A 51 1.09 -10.36 11.13
N VAL A 52 1.88 -11.39 10.83
CA VAL A 52 1.63 -12.27 9.67
C VAL A 52 0.25 -12.90 9.72
N LYS A 53 -0.30 -13.19 10.91
CA LYS A 53 -1.66 -13.75 11.06
C LYS A 53 -2.78 -12.74 10.78
N TYR A 54 -2.49 -11.44 10.81
CA TYR A 54 -3.45 -10.37 10.57
C TYR A 54 -3.51 -9.95 9.09
N LEU A 55 -2.62 -10.46 8.25
CA LEU A 55 -2.51 -10.12 6.84
C LEU A 55 -2.78 -11.36 5.98
N LEU A 56 -3.67 -11.23 5.00
CA LEU A 56 -3.85 -12.26 3.99
C LEU A 56 -2.66 -12.29 3.03
N PRO A 57 -2.38 -13.44 2.38
CA PRO A 57 -1.38 -13.52 1.33
C PRO A 57 -1.56 -12.43 0.27
N GLU A 58 -0.45 -11.84 -0.16
CA GLU A 58 -0.48 -10.82 -1.22
C GLU A 58 -1.01 -11.41 -2.51
N VAL A 59 -1.92 -10.70 -3.18
CA VAL A 59 -2.48 -11.15 -4.45
C VAL A 59 -1.41 -11.04 -5.53
N PRO A 60 -1.10 -12.12 -6.26
CA PRO A 60 -0.10 -12.06 -7.32
C PRO A 60 -0.60 -11.18 -8.46
N THR A 61 0.32 -10.50 -9.15
CA THR A 61 0.01 -9.52 -10.20
C THR A 61 -0.90 -10.07 -11.30
N TRP A 62 -0.73 -11.34 -11.69
CA TRP A 62 -1.56 -12.00 -12.69
C TRP A 62 -3.03 -12.21 -12.25
N ALA A 63 -3.28 -12.29 -10.94
CA ALA A 63 -4.62 -12.45 -10.36
C ALA A 63 -5.24 -11.12 -9.91
N ASN A 64 -4.46 -10.02 -9.95
CA ASN A 64 -4.89 -8.73 -9.45
C ASN A 64 -5.73 -7.96 -10.48
N ILE A 65 -6.91 -8.51 -10.79
CA ILE A 65 -7.82 -8.00 -11.83
C ILE A 65 -9.14 -7.51 -11.24
N SER A 66 -9.78 -6.57 -11.94
CA SER A 66 -11.20 -6.24 -11.80
C SER A 66 -11.93 -6.75 -13.04
N LEU A 67 -12.91 -7.64 -12.83
CA LEU A 67 -13.75 -8.19 -13.88
C LEU A 67 -14.75 -7.15 -14.38
N SER A 68 -15.37 -6.38 -13.48
CA SER A 68 -16.33 -5.35 -13.91
C SER A 68 -15.63 -4.15 -14.54
N GLY A 69 -14.44 -3.80 -14.04
CA GLY A 69 -13.63 -2.70 -14.56
C GLY A 69 -12.76 -3.09 -15.78
N SER A 70 -12.68 -4.38 -16.12
CA SER A 70 -11.86 -4.93 -17.20
C SER A 70 -10.39 -4.44 -17.16
N CYS A 71 -9.77 -4.46 -15.98
CA CYS A 71 -8.44 -3.90 -15.75
C CYS A 71 -7.55 -4.83 -14.91
N HIS A 72 -6.25 -4.65 -15.05
CA HIS A 72 -5.26 -5.13 -14.08
C HIS A 72 -4.90 -3.98 -13.14
N ARG A 73 -4.97 -4.20 -11.83
CA ARG A 73 -4.54 -3.19 -10.86
C ARG A 73 -3.01 -3.12 -10.86
N GLN A 74 -2.48 -1.91 -10.88
CA GLN A 74 -1.03 -1.69 -10.94
C GLN A 74 -0.34 -2.05 -9.62
N GLU A 75 -0.99 -1.73 -8.49
CA GLU A 75 -0.46 -1.99 -7.16
C GLU A 75 -1.18 -3.20 -6.53
N SER A 76 -0.41 -4.04 -5.83
CA SER A 76 -1.00 -5.16 -5.08
C SER A 76 -1.54 -4.69 -3.74
N ILE A 77 -2.83 -4.95 -3.52
CA ILE A 77 -3.51 -4.65 -2.26
C ILE A 77 -3.21 -5.76 -1.26
N ARG A 78 -2.70 -5.37 -0.10
CA ARG A 78 -2.55 -6.24 1.05
C ARG A 78 -3.84 -6.22 1.85
N TYR A 79 -4.61 -7.31 1.76
CA TYR A 79 -5.85 -7.46 2.52
C TYR A 79 -5.58 -7.91 3.95
N PHE A 80 -6.39 -7.44 4.89
CA PHE A 80 -6.31 -7.85 6.28
C PHE A 80 -7.18 -9.11 6.51
N ASP A 81 -6.73 -9.97 7.41
CA ASP A 81 -7.60 -10.99 7.99
C ASP A 81 -8.52 -10.32 9.01
N VAL A 82 -9.70 -9.91 8.54
CA VAL A 82 -10.64 -9.14 9.35
C VAL A 82 -11.09 -9.92 10.58
N LYS A 83 -11.17 -11.25 10.50
CA LYS A 83 -11.58 -12.11 11.61
C LYS A 83 -10.49 -12.16 12.69
N GLU A 84 -9.24 -12.35 12.30
CA GLU A 84 -8.12 -12.38 13.25
C GLU A 84 -7.86 -11.00 13.88
N VAL A 85 -7.96 -9.91 13.09
CA VAL A 85 -7.83 -8.54 13.61
C VAL A 85 -8.97 -8.23 14.58
N ASN A 86 -10.21 -8.55 14.23
CA ASN A 86 -11.35 -8.38 15.14
C ASN A 86 -11.18 -9.20 16.42
N GLY A 87 -10.79 -10.48 16.31
CA GLY A 87 -10.61 -11.37 17.45
C GLY A 87 -9.54 -10.90 18.44
N SER A 88 -8.43 -10.34 17.93
CA SER A 88 -7.35 -9.83 18.79
C SER A 88 -7.60 -8.45 19.38
N TYR A 89 -8.21 -7.54 18.62
CA TYR A 89 -8.28 -6.12 19.00
C TYR A 89 -9.70 -5.61 19.29
N SER A 90 -10.73 -6.45 19.07
CA SER A 90 -12.15 -6.08 19.24
C SER A 90 -12.56 -4.84 18.43
N VAL A 91 -11.99 -4.68 17.23
CA VAL A 91 -12.19 -3.53 16.35
C VAL A 91 -13.32 -3.79 15.35
N SER A 92 -14.11 -2.76 15.03
CA SER A 92 -15.24 -2.91 14.11
C SER A 92 -14.79 -3.21 12.67
N TYR A 93 -15.67 -3.80 11.86
CA TYR A 93 -15.38 -4.07 10.45
C TYR A 93 -14.91 -2.82 9.69
N PHE A 94 -15.62 -1.70 9.85
CA PHE A 94 -15.28 -0.44 9.21
C PHE A 94 -13.90 0.08 9.64
N ASP A 95 -13.60 0.05 10.94
CA ASP A 95 -12.29 0.46 11.45
C ASP A 95 -11.15 -0.44 10.90
N ILE A 96 -11.40 -1.74 10.72
CA ILE A 96 -10.42 -2.64 10.10
C ILE A 96 -10.20 -2.29 8.63
N LEU A 97 -11.26 -1.97 7.88
CA LEU A 97 -11.11 -1.51 6.49
C LEU A 97 -10.36 -0.18 6.42
N GLU A 98 -10.65 0.77 7.30
CA GLU A 98 -9.90 2.04 7.37
C GLU A 98 -8.42 1.81 7.69
N ALA A 99 -8.10 0.87 8.59
CA ALA A 99 -6.73 0.46 8.84
C ALA A 99 -6.09 -0.15 7.58
N GLN A 100 -6.81 -1.01 6.85
CA GLN A 100 -6.33 -1.58 5.60
C GLN A 100 -6.08 -0.50 4.53
N ILE A 101 -6.97 0.48 4.39
CA ILE A 101 -6.82 1.60 3.45
C ILE A 101 -5.57 2.40 3.81
N ASN A 102 -5.45 2.84 5.06
CA ASN A 102 -4.28 3.57 5.56
C ASN A 102 -2.96 2.80 5.35
N PHE A 103 -2.97 1.49 5.65
CA PHE A 103 -1.82 0.63 5.47
C PHE A 103 -1.38 0.57 4.01
N ASN A 104 -2.32 0.36 3.08
CA ASN A 104 -2.00 0.25 1.66
C ASN A 104 -1.53 1.59 1.07
N GLN A 105 -2.14 2.71 1.47
CA GLN A 105 -1.69 4.05 1.09
C GLN A 105 -0.25 4.32 1.55
N GLU A 106 0.07 4.02 2.81
CA GLU A 106 1.40 4.24 3.35
C GLU A 106 2.43 3.28 2.74
N LYS A 107 2.08 2.00 2.57
CA LYS A 107 2.90 1.02 1.84
C LYS A 107 3.23 1.55 0.44
N GLN A 108 2.25 2.04 -0.30
CA GLN A 108 2.47 2.60 -1.63
C GLN A 108 3.39 3.82 -1.61
N ASN A 109 3.23 4.72 -0.62
CA ASN A 109 4.11 5.86 -0.46
C ASN A 109 5.56 5.46 -0.19
N VAL A 110 5.78 4.52 0.73
CA VAL A 110 7.12 3.99 1.04
C VAL A 110 7.76 3.34 -0.19
N LEU A 111 7.02 2.46 -0.89
CA LEU A 111 7.52 1.80 -2.09
C LEU A 111 7.81 2.79 -3.21
N ARG A 112 6.95 3.80 -3.39
CA ARG A 112 7.16 4.87 -4.39
C ARG A 112 8.44 5.66 -4.10
N VAL A 113 8.69 6.04 -2.84
CA VAL A 113 9.92 6.74 -2.46
C VAL A 113 11.15 5.84 -2.67
N ALA A 114 11.05 4.56 -2.31
CA ALA A 114 12.13 3.60 -2.51
C ALA A 114 12.49 3.42 -4.00
N ARG A 115 11.49 3.34 -4.89
CA ARG A 115 11.68 3.25 -6.36
C ARG A 115 12.34 4.50 -6.96
N LEU A 116 12.27 5.65 -6.28
CA LEU A 116 12.90 6.90 -6.72
C LEU A 116 14.34 7.06 -6.20
N ALA A 117 14.83 6.15 -5.35
CA ALA A 117 16.18 6.21 -4.84
C ALA A 117 17.20 5.92 -5.97
N PRO A 118 18.21 6.79 -6.17
CA PRO A 118 19.15 6.69 -7.30
C PRO A 118 19.98 5.39 -7.31
N ASP A 119 20.11 4.76 -6.15
CA ASP A 119 20.93 3.56 -5.96
C ASP A 119 20.13 2.25 -6.07
N MET A 120 18.82 2.29 -6.34
CA MET A 120 17.98 1.10 -6.48
C MET A 120 17.44 0.91 -7.91
N PRO A 121 17.63 -0.28 -8.53
CA PRO A 121 16.92 -0.63 -9.75
C PRO A 121 15.40 -0.58 -9.51
N ALA A 122 14.64 0.05 -10.43
CA ALA A 122 13.18 0.16 -10.32
C ALA A 122 12.47 -1.20 -10.10
N ASP A 123 13.06 -2.28 -10.60
CA ASP A 123 12.51 -3.64 -10.52
C ASP A 123 12.90 -4.40 -9.24
N SER A 124 13.71 -3.81 -8.36
CA SER A 124 14.25 -4.49 -7.17
C SER A 124 13.40 -4.35 -5.91
N VAL A 125 12.41 -3.44 -5.90
CA VAL A 125 11.54 -3.19 -4.75
C VAL A 125 10.25 -4.02 -4.90
N SER A 126 10.32 -5.30 -4.52
CA SER A 126 9.17 -6.23 -4.62
C SER A 126 8.21 -6.15 -3.43
N GLY A 127 8.60 -5.54 -2.31
CA GLY A 127 7.76 -5.44 -1.11
C GLY A 127 8.45 -4.76 0.07
N LEU A 128 7.74 -4.67 1.19
CA LEU A 128 8.29 -4.15 2.45
C LEU A 128 9.00 -5.26 3.23
N PRO A 129 10.12 -4.96 3.91
CA PRO A 129 10.68 -5.84 4.92
C PRO A 129 9.65 -6.15 6.02
N PRO A 130 9.62 -7.37 6.59
CA PRO A 130 8.61 -7.77 7.58
C PRO A 130 8.49 -6.82 8.78
N ARG A 131 9.62 -6.28 9.28
CA ARG A 131 9.63 -5.30 10.37
C ARG A 131 8.96 -3.98 10.01
N GLN A 132 9.09 -3.53 8.76
CA GLN A 132 8.41 -2.32 8.30
C GLN A 132 6.93 -2.60 8.08
N GLU A 133 6.59 -3.76 7.53
CA GLU A 133 5.19 -4.20 7.37
C GLU A 133 4.47 -4.22 8.73
N GLU A 134 5.10 -4.80 9.74
CA GLU A 134 4.61 -4.82 11.12
C GLU A 134 4.40 -3.41 11.68
N LEU A 135 5.37 -2.52 11.52
CA LEU A 135 5.27 -1.13 11.98
C LEU A 135 4.09 -0.41 11.32
N LEU A 136 3.94 -0.54 10.00
CA LEU A 136 2.84 0.08 9.26
C LEU A 136 1.49 -0.47 9.68
N PHE A 137 1.39 -1.78 9.93
CA PHE A 137 0.16 -2.41 10.40
C PHE A 137 -0.32 -1.78 11.71
N TYR A 138 0.56 -1.72 12.73
CA TYR A 138 0.20 -1.14 14.03
C TYR A 138 -0.14 0.34 13.92
N GLN A 139 0.63 1.12 13.14
CA GLN A 139 0.33 2.54 12.92
C GLN A 139 -1.04 2.75 12.26
N ALA A 140 -1.38 1.94 11.26
CA ALA A 140 -2.66 2.03 10.59
C ALA A 140 -3.83 1.63 11.50
N LEU A 141 -3.64 0.58 12.30
CA LEU A 141 -4.62 0.13 13.29
C LEU A 141 -4.86 1.20 14.38
N ASP A 142 -3.79 1.76 14.94
CA ASP A 142 -3.86 2.81 15.95
C ASP A 142 -4.59 4.05 15.43
N ARG A 143 -4.30 4.46 14.17
CA ARG A 143 -5.01 5.57 13.51
C ARG A 143 -6.50 5.29 13.37
N ALA A 144 -6.87 4.10 12.90
CA ALA A 144 -8.27 3.74 12.72
C ALA A 144 -9.01 3.67 14.06
N GLN A 145 -8.40 3.10 15.11
CA GLN A 145 -8.97 3.09 16.47
C GLN A 145 -9.16 4.51 17.02
N ALA A 146 -8.21 5.39 16.76
CA ALA A 146 -8.29 6.82 17.08
C ALA A 146 -9.23 7.62 16.15
N LYS A 147 -9.93 6.95 15.22
CA LYS A 147 -10.90 7.54 14.29
C LYS A 147 -10.27 8.54 13.30
N PHE A 148 -8.97 8.40 13.05
CA PHE A 148 -8.27 9.08 11.97
C PHE A 148 -8.43 8.29 10.66
N TYR A 149 -9.55 8.52 10.01
CA TYR A 149 -9.95 7.83 8.79
C TYR A 149 -9.42 8.52 7.52
N SER A 150 -9.01 7.70 6.55
CA SER A 150 -8.70 8.17 5.20
C SER A 150 -10.00 8.47 4.46
N PHE A 151 -10.99 7.58 4.57
CA PHE A 151 -12.31 7.82 4.02
C PHE A 151 -13.28 8.29 5.10
N LYS A 152 -13.62 9.58 5.06
CA LYS A 152 -14.66 10.16 5.91
C LYS A 152 -16.03 9.90 5.29
N VAL A 153 -16.74 8.91 5.83
CA VAL A 153 -18.12 8.58 5.46
C VAL A 153 -18.98 9.85 5.50
N PRO A 154 -19.62 10.25 4.39
CA PRO A 154 -20.49 11.41 4.38
C PRO A 154 -21.75 11.14 5.21
N THR A 155 -22.22 12.14 5.97
CA THR A 155 -23.41 12.03 6.83
C THR A 155 -24.71 12.43 6.13
N PHE A 156 -24.67 12.63 4.81
CA PHE A 156 -25.81 13.08 4.02
C PHE A 156 -26.84 11.96 3.86
N LYS A 157 -28.13 12.33 3.84
CA LYS A 157 -29.22 11.36 3.61
C LYS A 157 -29.08 10.67 2.26
N ARG A 158 -28.71 11.41 1.21
CA ARG A 158 -28.50 10.87 -0.14
C ARG A 158 -27.02 10.88 -0.51
N ILE A 159 -26.52 9.72 -0.92
CA ILE A 159 -25.15 9.51 -1.38
C ILE A 159 -25.19 9.09 -2.84
N ASN A 160 -24.44 9.80 -3.68
CA ASN A 160 -24.32 9.49 -5.09
C ASN A 160 -22.97 8.80 -5.33
N LEU A 161 -23.03 7.48 -5.52
CA LEU A 161 -21.89 6.62 -5.78
C LEU A 161 -21.60 6.62 -7.28
N LEU A 162 -20.46 7.15 -7.69
CA LEU A 162 -20.02 7.16 -9.08
C LEU A 162 -18.96 6.09 -9.30
N TRP A 163 -19.30 5.07 -10.10
CA TRP A 163 -18.36 4.04 -10.53
C TRP A 163 -17.54 4.52 -11.73
N ILE A 164 -16.30 4.93 -11.46
CA ILE A 164 -15.48 5.64 -12.45
C ILE A 164 -14.85 4.72 -13.49
N ASP A 165 -14.66 3.42 -13.20
CA ASP A 165 -13.93 2.51 -14.10
C ASP A 165 -14.57 2.43 -15.49
N SER A 166 -15.91 2.45 -15.52
CA SER A 166 -16.69 2.41 -16.76
C SER A 166 -16.52 3.67 -17.63
N LEU A 167 -15.90 4.70 -17.08
CA LEU A 167 -15.72 6.03 -17.65
C LEU A 167 -14.25 6.37 -17.96
N LEU A 168 -13.31 5.51 -17.54
CA LEU A 168 -11.89 5.69 -17.82
C LEU A 168 -11.53 5.33 -19.26
N VAL A 169 -10.49 5.99 -19.80
CA VAL A 169 -9.77 5.52 -20.99
C VAL A 169 -8.39 5.07 -20.55
N TRP A 170 -8.15 3.77 -20.70
CA TRP A 170 -6.88 3.15 -20.35
C TRP A 170 -5.80 3.53 -21.38
N THR A 171 -4.77 4.26 -20.95
CA THR A 171 -3.57 4.58 -21.76
C THR A 171 -2.34 3.92 -21.14
N GLU A 172 -1.21 3.84 -21.86
CA GLU A 172 0.01 3.17 -21.40
C GLU A 172 0.67 3.81 -20.15
N LYS A 173 0.38 5.08 -19.82
CA LYS A 173 1.04 5.78 -18.70
C LYS A 173 0.14 5.93 -17.48
N ILE A 174 -0.99 6.63 -17.63
CA ILE A 174 -1.99 6.86 -16.57
C ILE A 174 -3.37 6.85 -17.24
N PRO A 175 -4.37 6.15 -16.71
CA PRO A 175 -5.74 6.25 -17.22
C PRO A 175 -6.21 7.70 -17.12
N THR A 176 -6.66 8.26 -18.24
CA THR A 176 -7.22 9.60 -18.25
C THR A 176 -8.74 9.52 -18.16
N LEU A 177 -9.35 10.54 -17.54
CA LEU A 177 -10.78 10.70 -17.67
C LEU A 177 -11.11 11.04 -19.11
N GLN A 178 -12.19 10.44 -19.64
CA GLN A 178 -12.73 10.97 -20.88
C GLN A 178 -13.10 12.44 -20.64
N PRO A 179 -12.88 13.36 -21.58
CA PRO A 179 -13.26 14.78 -21.43
C PRO A 179 -14.74 14.98 -21.04
N ARG A 180 -15.59 13.99 -21.35
CA ARG A 180 -17.00 13.95 -20.95
C ARG A 180 -17.20 13.73 -19.44
N VAL A 181 -16.28 13.08 -18.75
CA VAL A 181 -16.37 12.75 -17.31
C VAL A 181 -16.01 13.94 -16.46
N ALA A 182 -14.97 14.69 -16.81
CA ALA A 182 -14.71 16.00 -16.19
C ALA A 182 -15.97 16.88 -16.32
N LYS A 183 -16.61 16.90 -17.50
CA LYS A 183 -17.88 17.61 -17.69
C LYS A 183 -19.03 17.04 -16.85
N ILE A 184 -19.11 15.72 -16.65
CA ILE A 184 -20.12 15.09 -15.78
C ILE A 184 -19.88 15.46 -14.32
N LEU A 185 -18.63 15.41 -13.86
CA LEU A 185 -18.26 15.78 -12.50
C LEU A 185 -18.51 17.28 -12.22
N LEU A 186 -18.35 18.12 -13.25
CA LEU A 186 -18.62 19.56 -13.20
C LEU A 186 -20.11 19.90 -13.44
N ASN A 187 -20.90 19.02 -14.08
CA ASN A 187 -22.34 19.22 -14.26
C ASN A 187 -23.06 18.85 -12.96
N HIS A 188 -23.36 19.90 -12.20
CA HIS A 188 -23.82 19.88 -10.82
C HIS A 188 -25.08 19.05 -10.50
N ASP A 189 -25.95 18.70 -11.44
CA ASP A 189 -27.31 18.21 -11.09
C ASP A 189 -27.31 16.93 -10.22
N TRP A 190 -26.44 15.97 -10.53
CA TRP A 190 -26.31 14.78 -9.70
C TRP A 190 -25.61 15.11 -8.37
N ALA A 191 -24.48 15.83 -8.42
CA ALA A 191 -23.69 16.20 -7.24
C ALA A 191 -24.38 17.17 -6.26
N VAL A 192 -25.40 17.92 -6.70
CA VAL A 192 -26.20 18.82 -5.86
C VAL A 192 -27.32 18.05 -5.14
N SER A 193 -27.85 17.01 -5.77
CA SER A 193 -28.94 16.21 -5.20
C SER A 193 -28.54 15.31 -4.03
N GLY A 194 -27.24 15.11 -3.82
CA GLY A 194 -26.67 14.27 -2.77
C GLY A 194 -25.15 14.30 -2.81
N HIS A 195 -24.50 13.74 -1.79
CA HIS A 195 -23.05 13.86 -1.66
C HIS A 195 -22.30 12.92 -2.63
N PRO A 196 -21.36 13.43 -3.44
CA PRO A 196 -20.65 12.61 -4.42
C PRO A 196 -19.55 11.77 -3.76
N VAL A 197 -19.59 10.46 -4.02
CA VAL A 197 -18.54 9.51 -3.67
C VAL A 197 -18.11 8.80 -4.94
N ILE A 198 -16.86 9.00 -5.33
CA ILE A 198 -16.25 8.32 -6.47
C ILE A 198 -15.59 7.05 -5.97
N PHE A 199 -15.80 5.95 -6.68
CA PHE A 199 -15.10 4.71 -6.38
C PHE A 199 -14.58 3.99 -7.62
N SER A 200 -13.52 3.22 -7.41
CA SER A 200 -12.86 2.42 -8.44
C SER A 200 -12.50 1.05 -7.91
N PHE A 201 -12.67 0.03 -8.74
CA PHE A 201 -12.11 -1.31 -8.50
C PHE A 201 -10.75 -1.47 -9.15
N CYS A 202 -10.31 -0.53 -9.96
CA CYS A 202 -9.07 -0.59 -10.73
C CYS A 202 -7.94 0.26 -10.17
N LEU A 203 -8.31 1.39 -9.56
CA LEU A 203 -7.42 2.44 -9.10
C LEU A 203 -7.43 2.53 -7.58
N THR A 204 -6.31 2.97 -7.03
CA THR A 204 -6.22 3.29 -5.60
C THR A 204 -6.83 4.67 -5.32
N SER A 205 -7.12 4.99 -4.05
CA SER A 205 -7.56 6.35 -3.70
C SER A 205 -6.51 7.40 -4.07
N LEU A 206 -5.22 7.09 -3.92
CA LEU A 206 -4.12 7.99 -4.31
C LEU A 206 -4.11 8.24 -5.82
N ASP A 207 -4.37 7.22 -6.64
CA ASP A 207 -4.45 7.38 -8.10
C ASP A 207 -5.67 8.19 -8.51
N LEU A 208 -6.82 7.94 -7.87
CA LEU A 208 -8.05 8.68 -8.10
C LEU A 208 -7.91 10.15 -7.73
N GLU A 209 -7.33 10.46 -6.57
CA GLU A 209 -7.08 11.84 -6.14
C GLU A 209 -6.19 12.58 -7.14
N LYS A 210 -5.10 11.94 -7.61
CA LYS A 210 -4.25 12.50 -8.68
C LYS A 210 -5.02 12.82 -9.95
N ILE A 211 -5.90 11.91 -10.38
CA ILE A 211 -6.73 12.13 -11.58
C ILE A 211 -7.68 13.31 -11.34
N LEU A 212 -8.32 13.40 -10.17
CA LEU A 212 -9.23 14.51 -9.85
C LEU A 212 -8.50 15.86 -9.75
N GLU A 213 -7.27 15.87 -9.24
CA GLU A 213 -6.41 17.06 -9.20
C GLU A 213 -6.02 17.52 -10.61
N GLN A 214 -5.58 16.61 -11.48
CA GLN A 214 -5.23 16.91 -12.87
C GLN A 214 -6.39 17.52 -13.66
N GLU A 215 -7.60 17.04 -13.38
CA GLU A 215 -8.84 17.46 -14.03
C GLU A 215 -9.48 18.68 -13.35
N LYS A 216 -8.85 19.21 -12.30
CA LYS A 216 -9.31 20.38 -11.52
C LYS A 216 -10.70 20.21 -10.89
N VAL A 217 -11.00 18.99 -10.46
CA VAL A 217 -12.28 18.63 -9.79
C VAL A 217 -12.08 18.34 -8.30
N ALA A 218 -10.83 18.27 -7.82
CA ALA A 218 -10.50 17.95 -6.43
C ALA A 218 -11.17 18.91 -5.40
N ASP A 219 -11.45 20.16 -5.77
CA ASP A 219 -12.01 21.18 -4.85
C ASP A 219 -13.50 21.01 -4.53
N HIS A 220 -14.18 19.98 -5.04
CA HIS A 220 -15.65 19.84 -4.96
C HIS A 220 -16.16 19.00 -3.78
N ASN A 221 -15.36 18.85 -2.72
CA ASN A 221 -15.71 18.05 -1.53
C ASN A 221 -16.19 16.62 -1.91
N ILE A 222 -15.57 16.05 -2.93
CA ILE A 222 -15.82 14.69 -3.38
C ILE A 222 -15.06 13.73 -2.47
N ARG A 223 -15.71 12.63 -2.07
CA ARG A 223 -15.00 11.52 -1.40
C ARG A 223 -14.60 10.46 -2.39
N VAL A 224 -13.51 9.77 -2.07
CA VAL A 224 -12.88 8.80 -2.96
C VAL A 224 -12.71 7.47 -2.22
N LEU A 225 -13.10 6.37 -2.88
CA LEU A 225 -12.85 5.00 -2.44
C LEU A 225 -12.07 4.26 -3.52
N GLY A 226 -10.83 3.91 -3.21
CA GLY A 226 -9.99 3.10 -4.09
C GLY A 226 -10.24 1.60 -3.94
N SER A 227 -9.53 0.83 -4.76
CA SER A 227 -9.53 -0.63 -4.73
C SER A 227 -9.05 -1.21 -3.39
N GLU A 228 -8.26 -0.47 -2.61
CA GLU A 228 -7.82 -0.86 -1.27
C GLU A 228 -8.95 -0.89 -0.22
N ALA A 229 -10.11 -0.31 -0.52
CA ALA A 229 -11.31 -0.40 0.32
C ALA A 229 -12.07 -1.73 0.16
N MET A 230 -11.70 -2.56 -0.82
CA MET A 230 -12.30 -3.87 -1.02
C MET A 230 -11.86 -4.85 0.08
N SER A 231 -12.66 -5.88 0.33
CA SER A 231 -12.31 -6.94 1.28
C SER A 231 -12.84 -8.29 0.83
N PRO A 232 -12.12 -9.40 1.07
CA PRO A 232 -12.69 -10.73 0.93
C PRO A 232 -13.64 -11.06 2.07
N TYR A 233 -13.66 -10.29 3.16
CA TYR A 233 -14.55 -10.49 4.30
C TYR A 233 -15.77 -9.59 4.21
N ARG A 234 -16.94 -10.13 4.53
CA ARG A 234 -18.20 -9.42 4.66
C ARG A 234 -18.28 -8.71 6.03
N PRO A 235 -19.21 -7.76 6.23
CA PRO A 235 -19.41 -7.09 7.53
C PRO A 235 -19.73 -8.02 8.71
N ASP A 236 -20.22 -9.23 8.44
CA ASP A 236 -20.47 -10.29 9.44
C ASP A 236 -19.19 -11.11 9.79
N LEU A 237 -18.03 -10.66 9.31
CA LEU A 237 -16.71 -11.27 9.49
C LEU A 237 -16.55 -12.64 8.82
N GLN A 238 -17.46 -13.02 7.92
CA GLN A 238 -17.34 -14.24 7.11
C GLN A 238 -16.60 -13.96 5.80
N MET A 239 -15.77 -14.91 5.37
CA MET A 239 -15.09 -14.82 4.07
C MET A 239 -16.09 -15.08 2.94
N GLY A 240 -16.11 -14.18 1.96
CA GLY A 240 -16.89 -14.29 0.73
C GLY A 240 -16.13 -14.98 -0.40
N THR A 241 -16.70 -14.95 -1.60
CA THR A 241 -16.14 -15.61 -2.81
C THR A 241 -15.05 -14.82 -3.51
N GLY A 242 -14.63 -13.67 -2.96
CA GLY A 242 -13.64 -12.78 -3.54
C GLY A 242 -13.65 -11.41 -2.87
N ALA A 243 -12.67 -10.57 -3.22
CA ALA A 243 -12.62 -9.20 -2.73
C ALA A 243 -13.76 -8.38 -3.35
N LYS A 244 -14.56 -7.75 -2.49
CA LYS A 244 -15.70 -6.90 -2.87
C LYS A 244 -15.72 -5.62 -2.05
N LEU A 245 -16.37 -4.59 -2.57
CA LEU A 245 -16.76 -3.42 -1.81
C LEU A 245 -18.16 -3.66 -1.22
N TYR A 246 -18.26 -3.73 0.10
CA TYR A 246 -19.52 -3.93 0.81
C TYR A 246 -20.09 -2.60 1.28
N LEU A 247 -21.14 -2.10 0.63
CA LEU A 247 -21.72 -0.79 0.92
C LEU A 247 -22.19 -0.65 2.37
N GLU A 248 -22.75 -1.72 2.93
CA GLU A 248 -23.23 -1.79 4.32
C GLU A 248 -22.10 -1.68 5.36
N GLY A 249 -20.85 -1.92 4.95
CA GLY A 249 -19.68 -1.73 5.79
C GLY A 249 -19.22 -0.27 5.88
N PHE A 250 -19.65 0.59 4.96
CA PHE A 250 -19.24 2.00 4.87
C PHE A 250 -20.38 2.96 5.19
N PHE A 251 -21.60 2.68 4.72
CA PHE A 251 -22.72 3.61 4.77
C PHE A 251 -23.80 3.13 5.74
N ALA A 252 -24.45 4.08 6.40
CA ALA A 252 -25.54 3.79 7.33
C ALA A 252 -26.80 3.34 6.58
N LYS A 253 -27.63 2.52 7.22
CA LYS A 253 -28.82 1.90 6.60
C LYS A 253 -29.88 2.92 6.17
N GLU A 254 -29.90 4.08 6.82
CA GLU A 254 -30.85 5.17 6.55
C GLU A 254 -30.44 6.02 5.34
N GLN A 255 -29.23 5.82 4.80
CA GLN A 255 -28.74 6.56 3.64
C GLN A 255 -29.30 5.98 2.35
N GLU A 256 -29.83 6.86 1.50
CA GLU A 256 -30.28 6.56 0.15
C GLU A 256 -29.06 6.53 -0.78
N LEU A 257 -28.62 5.33 -1.16
CA LEU A 257 -27.49 5.13 -2.06
C LEU A 257 -27.96 5.14 -3.51
N HIS A 258 -27.37 6.00 -4.33
CA HIS A 258 -27.63 6.12 -5.77
C HIS A 258 -26.37 5.76 -6.53
N LEU A 259 -26.36 4.62 -7.20
CA LEU A 259 -25.24 4.17 -8.02
C LEU A 259 -25.39 4.71 -9.45
N TYR A 260 -24.40 5.47 -9.91
CA TYR A 260 -24.30 5.92 -11.28
C TYR A 260 -23.27 5.06 -12.01
N SER A 261 -23.69 4.45 -13.11
CA SER A 261 -22.87 3.53 -13.91
C SER A 261 -23.31 3.55 -15.37
N ARG A 262 -22.35 3.43 -16.29
CA ARG A 262 -22.66 3.42 -17.72
C ARG A 262 -23.49 2.19 -18.10
N GLY A 263 -24.65 2.42 -18.72
CA GLY A 263 -25.60 1.39 -19.13
C GLY A 263 -26.30 0.71 -17.96
N LYS A 264 -26.41 1.36 -16.80
CA LYS A 264 -27.04 0.82 -15.58
C LYS A 264 -26.52 -0.57 -15.21
N LYS A 265 -25.21 -0.74 -15.23
CA LYS A 265 -24.55 -2.02 -14.90
C LYS A 265 -24.21 -2.08 -13.42
N TRP A 266 -24.67 -3.14 -12.76
CA TRP A 266 -24.24 -3.47 -11.41
C TRP A 266 -22.86 -4.17 -11.43
N PRO A 267 -21.81 -3.63 -10.80
CA PRO A 267 -20.51 -4.29 -10.76
C PRO A 267 -20.54 -5.58 -9.93
N LEU A 268 -19.89 -6.63 -10.41
CA LEU A 268 -19.75 -7.92 -9.71
C LEU A 268 -19.00 -7.78 -8.37
N GLU A 269 -18.07 -6.84 -8.29
CA GLU A 269 -17.27 -6.53 -7.10
C GLU A 269 -18.01 -5.62 -6.11
N LEU A 270 -19.24 -5.18 -6.40
CA LEU A 270 -20.06 -4.36 -5.52
C LEU A 270 -21.14 -5.20 -4.83
N GLU A 271 -21.21 -5.16 -3.50
CA GLU A 271 -22.26 -5.83 -2.72
C GLU A 271 -22.99 -4.83 -1.81
N GLY A 272 -24.32 -4.90 -1.82
CA GLY A 272 -25.20 -4.01 -1.06
C GLY A 272 -26.42 -3.58 -1.88
N GLN A 273 -27.13 -2.56 -1.39
CA GLN A 273 -28.34 -2.03 -2.04
C GLN A 273 -28.12 -0.57 -2.46
N ALA A 274 -28.45 -0.26 -3.71
CA ALA A 274 -28.46 1.11 -4.23
C ALA A 274 -29.45 1.24 -5.40
N THR A 275 -30.00 2.43 -5.59
CA THR A 275 -30.79 2.74 -6.79
C THR A 275 -29.85 3.04 -7.95
N ILE A 276 -29.98 2.31 -9.05
CA ILE A 276 -29.08 2.43 -10.20
C ILE A 276 -29.57 3.46 -11.23
N HIS A 277 -28.66 4.33 -11.65
CA HIS A 277 -28.85 5.37 -12.64
C HIS A 277 -27.85 5.19 -13.78
N ASP A 278 -28.26 5.61 -14.97
CA ASP A 278 -27.35 5.73 -16.10
C ASP A 278 -26.70 7.12 -16.10
N PHE A 279 -25.61 7.25 -16.86
CA PHE A 279 -24.97 8.54 -17.15
C PHE A 279 -25.49 9.17 -18.43
#